data_AF-A0A0B6YD85-F1
#
_entry.id   AF-A0A0B6YD85-F1
#
_cell.length_a   1.000
_cell.length_b   1.000
_cell.length_c   1.000
_cell.angle_alpha   90.00
_cell.angle_beta   90.00
_cell.angle_gamma   90.00
#
_symmetry.space_group_name_H-M   'P 1'
#
loop_
_entity.id
_entity.type
_entity.pdbx_description
1 polymer ?
#
loop_
_entity_poly.entity_id
_entity_poly.type
_entity_poly.pdbx_seq_one_letter_code
_entity_poly.pdbx_strand_id
1 'polypeptide(L)'
;RNPVTARLLRHFNFLAFTELEDGSKSQIFSAILEAWLSQSPSLTEHCSQMVTTCISMYNTIQTQLLPTPAKSHYTFNLRDLSKVFQGILMCLPDSIKSIIDLLRLWYHESCRVFQDRLVN
;
A
#
# COMPACT_ATOMS: atom_id res chain seq x y z
N ARG A 1 -8.54 16.30 -15.46
CA ARG A 1 -7.25 16.08 -16.18
C ARG A 1 -7.17 17.08 -17.32
N ASN A 2 -5.99 17.66 -17.58
CA ASN A 2 -5.84 18.65 -18.64
C ASN A 2 -5.61 17.93 -19.99
N PRO A 3 -6.37 18.24 -21.05
CA PRO A 3 -6.18 17.63 -22.35
C PRO A 3 -4.83 18.04 -22.96
N VAL A 4 -4.10 17.07 -23.49
CA VAL A 4 -2.83 17.28 -24.19
C VAL A 4 -3.10 17.36 -25.69
N THR A 5 -2.43 18.26 -26.41
CA THR A 5 -2.68 18.46 -27.85
C THR A 5 -2.17 17.28 -28.68
N ALA A 6 -2.94 16.90 -29.72
CA ALA A 6 -2.54 15.84 -30.66
C ALA A 6 -1.21 16.13 -31.37
N ARG A 7 -0.89 17.42 -31.58
CA ARG A 7 0.38 17.87 -32.17
C ARG A 7 1.58 17.44 -31.33
N LEU A 8 1.47 17.53 -30.00
CA LEU A 8 2.53 17.06 -29.10
C LEU A 8 2.57 15.52 -29.08
N LEU A 9 1.40 14.87 -28.98
CA LEU A 9 1.31 13.41 -28.85
C LEU A 9 1.86 12.66 -30.06
N ARG A 10 1.84 13.23 -31.28
CA ARG A 10 2.42 12.61 -32.48
C ARG A 10 3.92 12.28 -32.34
N HIS A 11 4.64 12.95 -31.46
CA HIS A 11 6.08 12.73 -31.25
C HIS A 11 6.40 11.62 -30.23
N PHE A 12 5.39 11.02 -29.59
CA PHE A 12 5.57 10.03 -28.53
C PHE A 12 4.77 8.75 -28.82
N ASN A 13 5.29 7.63 -28.31
CA ASN A 13 4.53 6.38 -28.24
C ASN A 13 3.75 6.34 -26.93
N PHE A 14 2.51 5.87 -26.98
CA PHE A 14 1.67 5.73 -25.80
C PHE A 14 1.77 4.30 -25.25
N LEU A 15 2.26 4.18 -24.02
CA LEU A 15 2.25 2.93 -23.26
C LEU A 15 1.31 3.10 -22.07
N ALA A 16 0.24 2.32 -22.06
CA ALA A 16 -0.71 2.30 -20.95
C ALA A 16 -0.49 1.06 -20.09
N PHE A 17 -0.37 1.27 -18.78
CA PHE A 17 -0.30 0.21 -17.79
C PHE A 17 -1.64 0.14 -17.06
N THR A 18 -2.18 -1.06 -16.94
CA THR A 18 -3.34 -1.33 -16.08
C THR A 18 -2.91 -1.39 -14.62
N GLU A 19 -3.88 -1.30 -13.71
CA GLU A 19 -3.60 -1.56 -12.30
C GLU A 19 -3.10 -3.00 -12.11
N LEU A 20 -2.22 -3.19 -11.12
CA LEU A 20 -1.70 -4.50 -10.79
C LEU A 20 -2.82 -5.36 -10.19
N GLU A 21 -2.84 -6.63 -10.57
CA GLU A 21 -3.70 -7.63 -9.95
C GLU A 21 -3.28 -7.89 -8.50
N ASP A 22 -4.22 -8.31 -7.68
CA ASP A 22 -3.98 -8.60 -6.27
C ASP A 22 -2.96 -9.73 -6.07
N GLY A 23 -2.92 -10.70 -6.99
CA GLY A 23 -1.88 -11.73 -7.00
C GLY A 23 -0.48 -11.14 -7.15
N SER A 24 -0.30 -10.21 -8.07
CA SER A 24 0.98 -9.51 -8.27
C SER A 24 1.33 -8.62 -7.06
N LYS A 25 0.36 -7.90 -6.49
CA LYS A 25 0.56 -7.13 -5.25
C LYS A 25 1.03 -8.05 -4.12
N SER A 26 0.34 -9.19 -3.94
CA SER A 26 0.66 -10.16 -2.90
C SER A 26 2.08 -10.69 -3.05
N GLN A 27 2.48 -11.07 -4.27
CA GLN A 27 3.83 -11.56 -4.54
C GLN A 27 4.90 -10.50 -4.23
N ILE A 28 4.70 -9.27 -4.69
CA ILE A 28 5.67 -8.17 -4.50
C ILE A 28 5.82 -7.85 -3.00
N PHE A 29 4.71 -7.65 -2.29
CA PHE A 29 4.76 -7.24 -0.89
C PHE A 29 5.12 -8.37 0.06
N SER A 30 4.80 -9.63 -0.26
CA SER A 30 5.27 -10.79 0.50
C SER A 30 6.79 -10.91 0.39
N ALA A 31 7.36 -10.82 -0.82
CA ALA A 31 8.82 -10.88 -0.98
C ALA A 31 9.55 -9.78 -0.19
N ILE A 32 8.99 -8.56 -0.18
CA ILE A 32 9.55 -7.43 0.57
C ILE A 32 9.46 -7.67 2.09
N LEU A 33 8.30 -8.08 2.59
CA LEU A 33 8.07 -8.27 4.02
C LEU A 33 8.84 -9.49 4.55
N GLU A 34 8.91 -10.59 3.80
CA GLU A 34 9.70 -11.78 4.14
C GLU A 34 11.19 -11.47 4.23
N ALA A 35 11.72 -10.71 3.27
CA ALA A 35 13.12 -10.31 3.29
C ALA A 35 13.47 -9.50 4.57
N TRP A 36 12.56 -8.61 4.98
CA TRP A 36 12.72 -7.83 6.20
C TRP A 36 12.54 -8.65 7.49
N LEU A 37 11.60 -9.61 7.50
CA LEU A 37 11.37 -10.54 8.60
C LEU A 37 12.36 -11.71 8.66
N SER A 38 13.33 -11.80 7.76
CA SER A 38 14.27 -12.93 7.67
C SER A 38 15.05 -13.20 8.97
N GLN A 39 15.22 -12.19 9.83
CA GLN A 39 15.88 -12.29 11.13
C GLN A 39 14.93 -12.67 12.29
N SER A 40 13.63 -12.78 12.01
CA SER A 40 12.57 -13.07 12.98
C SER A 40 11.68 -14.23 12.49
N PRO A 41 12.17 -15.48 12.51
CA PRO A 41 11.50 -16.63 11.90
C PRO A 41 10.11 -16.92 12.46
N SER A 42 9.85 -16.57 13.74
CA SER A 42 8.53 -16.71 14.35
C SER A 42 7.48 -15.77 13.78
N LEU A 43 7.87 -14.69 13.09
CA LEU A 43 6.95 -13.73 12.47
C LEU A 43 6.74 -14.01 10.98
N THR A 44 7.68 -14.72 10.35
CA THR A 44 7.64 -15.05 8.92
C THR A 44 6.38 -15.86 8.56
N GLU A 45 5.90 -16.73 9.46
CA GLU A 45 4.67 -17.51 9.25
C GLU A 45 3.42 -16.64 9.07
N HIS A 46 3.42 -15.42 9.61
CA HIS A 46 2.30 -14.48 9.52
C HIS A 46 2.38 -13.53 8.32
N CYS A 47 3.48 -13.56 7.56
CA CYS A 47 3.72 -12.62 6.46
C CYS A 47 2.59 -12.64 5.42
N SER A 48 2.23 -13.83 4.94
CA SER A 48 1.21 -14.04 3.91
C SER A 48 -0.16 -13.48 4.34
N GLN A 49 -0.54 -13.73 5.60
CA GLN A 49 -1.79 -13.25 6.17
C GLN A 49 -1.77 -11.72 6.33
N MET A 50 -0.64 -11.14 6.76
CA MET A 50 -0.51 -9.69 6.87
C MET A 50 -0.61 -8.98 5.53
N VAL A 51 0.09 -9.48 4.51
CA VAL A 51 0.05 -8.89 3.16
C VAL A 51 -1.36 -8.98 2.58
N THR A 52 -2.01 -10.13 2.71
CA THR A 52 -3.40 -10.32 2.27
C THR A 52 -4.35 -9.34 2.97
N THR A 53 -4.19 -9.16 4.29
CA THR A 53 -4.99 -8.21 5.08
C THR A 53 -4.76 -6.77 4.63
N CYS A 54 -3.50 -6.38 4.38
CA CYS A 54 -3.17 -5.05 3.85
C CYS A 54 -3.83 -4.77 2.51
N ILE A 55 -3.77 -5.74 1.58
CA ILE A 55 -4.37 -5.63 0.24
C ILE A 55 -5.90 -5.54 0.35
N SER A 56 -6.52 -6.36 1.19
CA SER A 56 -7.97 -6.31 1.43
C SER A 56 -8.43 -4.96 1.99
N MET A 57 -7.69 -4.40 2.94
CA MET A 57 -7.94 -3.06 3.47
C MET A 57 -7.80 -2.00 2.37
N TYR A 58 -6.73 -2.05 1.59
CA TYR A 58 -6.49 -1.12 0.49
C TYR A 58 -7.60 -1.16 -0.57
N ASN A 59 -8.04 -2.35 -0.98
CA ASN A 59 -9.14 -2.52 -1.93
C ASN A 59 -10.47 -1.98 -1.36
N THR A 60 -10.70 -2.17 -0.07
CA THR A 60 -11.88 -1.59 0.63
C THR A 60 -11.83 -0.06 0.59
N ILE A 61 -10.66 0.53 0.84
CA ILE A 61 -10.45 1.99 0.78
C ILE A 61 -10.69 2.51 -0.65
N GLN A 62 -10.12 1.85 -1.66
CA GLN A 62 -10.31 2.25 -3.06
C GLN A 62 -11.79 2.24 -3.49
N THR A 63 -12.58 1.29 -2.97
CA THR A 63 -13.99 1.15 -3.34
C THR A 63 -14.91 2.07 -2.54
N GLN A 64 -14.63 2.29 -1.26
CA GLN A 64 -15.52 3.07 -0.38
C GLN A 64 -15.17 4.55 -0.30
N LEU A 65 -13.89 4.91 -0.45
CA LEU A 65 -13.40 6.28 -0.28
C LEU A 65 -13.05 6.90 -1.63
N LEU A 66 -14.08 7.07 -2.45
CA LEU A 66 -13.95 7.66 -3.78
C LEU A 66 -13.82 9.19 -3.72
N PRO A 67 -13.09 9.80 -4.67
CA PRO A 67 -13.00 11.25 -4.76
C PRO A 67 -14.36 11.84 -5.15
N THR A 68 -14.86 12.74 -4.31
CA THR A 68 -16.08 13.53 -4.57
C THR A 68 -15.71 15.02 -4.59
N PRO A 69 -16.56 15.92 -5.13
CA PRO A 69 -16.27 17.36 -5.06
C PRO A 69 -15.99 17.87 -3.63
N ALA A 70 -16.69 17.32 -2.64
CA ALA A 70 -16.48 17.63 -1.21
C ALA A 70 -15.23 16.94 -0.63
N LYS A 71 -14.82 15.79 -1.17
CA LYS A 71 -13.68 14.97 -0.70
C LYS A 71 -12.71 14.69 -1.84
N SER A 72 -12.22 15.75 -2.49
CA SER A 72 -11.41 15.66 -3.71
C SER A 72 -10.02 15.04 -3.47
N HIS A 73 -9.54 15.07 -2.23
CA HIS A 73 -8.27 14.52 -1.78
C HIS A 73 -8.33 13.00 -1.50
N TYR A 74 -9.49 12.35 -1.64
CA TYR A 74 -9.65 10.90 -1.52
C TYR A 74 -9.17 10.21 -2.81
N THR A 75 -7.88 10.38 -3.10
CA THR A 75 -7.20 9.74 -4.23
C THR A 75 -6.21 8.74 -3.68
N PHE A 76 -6.58 7.46 -3.71
CA PHE A 76 -5.74 6.37 -3.25
C PHE A 76 -5.20 5.57 -4.45
N ASN A 77 -3.90 5.27 -4.42
CA ASN A 77 -3.24 4.47 -5.44
C ASN A 77 -2.20 3.53 -4.81
N LEU A 78 -1.52 2.73 -5.64
CA LEU A 78 -0.57 1.73 -5.17
C LEU A 78 0.56 2.31 -4.30
N ARG A 79 0.92 3.58 -4.46
CA ARG A 79 1.92 4.26 -3.62
C ARG A 79 1.49 4.31 -2.16
N ASP A 80 0.20 4.41 -1.88
CA ASP A 80 -0.32 4.45 -0.52
C ASP A 80 -0.13 3.09 0.16
N LEU A 81 -0.46 2.00 -0.54
CA LEU A 81 -0.13 0.65 -0.08
C LEU A 81 1.39 0.49 0.15
N SER A 82 2.22 0.94 -0.80
CA SER A 82 3.68 0.91 -0.64
C SER A 82 4.18 1.70 0.58
N LYS A 83 3.55 2.84 0.92
CA LYS A 83 3.92 3.65 2.08
C LYS A 83 3.67 2.93 3.40
N VAL A 84 2.59 2.13 3.51
CA VAL A 84 2.32 1.33 4.71
C VAL A 84 3.48 0.36 4.95
N PHE A 85 3.85 -0.42 3.94
CA PHE A 85 5.00 -1.32 4.05
C PHE A 85 6.29 -0.55 4.31
N GLN A 86 6.54 0.55 3.60
CA GLN A 86 7.72 1.38 3.83
C GLN A 86 7.83 1.84 5.29
N GLY A 87 6.73 2.27 5.92
CA GLY A 87 6.70 2.66 7.32
C GLY A 87 7.04 1.50 8.26
N ILE A 88 6.51 0.30 7.99
CA ILE A 88 6.86 -0.92 8.74
C ILE A 88 8.37 -1.20 8.63
N LEU A 89 8.91 -1.13 7.41
CA LEU A 89 10.31 -1.42 7.10
C LEU A 89 11.30 -0.40 7.71
N MET A 90 10.85 0.80 8.07
CA MET A 90 11.68 1.79 8.78
C MET A 90 11.94 1.42 10.24
N CYS A 91 11.15 0.49 10.79
CA CYS A 91 11.39 -0.07 12.11
C CYS A 91 12.56 -1.06 12.06
N LEU A 92 13.27 -1.21 13.17
CA LEU A 92 14.30 -2.26 13.30
C LEU A 92 13.60 -3.60 13.54
N PRO A 93 13.85 -4.65 12.73
CA PRO A 93 13.24 -5.97 12.92
C PRO A 93 13.37 -6.49 14.36
N ASP A 94 14.55 -6.32 14.96
CA ASP A 94 14.86 -6.76 16.33
C ASP A 94 14.00 -6.12 17.43
N SER A 95 13.38 -4.99 17.12
CA SER A 95 12.46 -4.31 18.06
C SER A 95 11.07 -4.96 18.11
N ILE A 96 10.73 -5.76 17.10
CA ILE A 96 9.45 -6.47 17.01
C ILE A 96 9.61 -7.86 17.61
N LYS A 97 9.12 -8.03 18.84
CA LYS A 97 9.28 -9.28 19.60
C LYS A 97 8.09 -10.22 19.47
N SER A 98 6.94 -9.70 19.04
CA SER A 98 5.70 -10.46 18.96
C SER A 98 4.85 -10.02 17.77
N ILE A 99 3.94 -10.90 17.35
CA ILE A 99 2.92 -10.58 16.34
C ILE A 99 2.06 -9.38 16.75
N ILE A 100 1.82 -9.20 18.05
CA ILE A 100 1.05 -8.06 18.57
C ILE A 100 1.78 -6.75 18.29
N ASP A 101 3.10 -6.71 18.43
CA ASP A 101 3.90 -5.52 18.14
C ASP A 101 3.89 -5.19 16.64
N LEU A 102 3.97 -6.22 15.80
CA LEU A 102 3.88 -6.07 14.34
C LEU A 102 2.50 -5.56 13.91
N LEU A 103 1.42 -6.09 14.49
CA LEU A 103 0.05 -5.64 14.23
C LEU A 103 -0.18 -4.19 14.69
N ARG A 104 0.39 -3.79 15.83
CA ARG A 104 0.33 -2.40 16.31
C ARG A 104 1.06 -1.46 15.36
N LEU A 105 2.25 -1.85 14.89
CA LEU A 105 3.01 -1.07 13.91
C LEU A 105 2.23 -0.94 12.60
N TRP A 106 1.72 -2.05 12.06
CA TRP A 106 0.88 -2.04 10.86
C TRP A 106 -0.35 -1.14 11.01
N TYR A 107 -1.03 -1.22 12.15
CA TYR A 107 -2.17 -0.35 12.45
C TYR A 107 -1.77 1.12 12.46
N HIS A 108 -0.68 1.47 13.17
CA HIS A 108 -0.16 2.83 13.21
C HIS A 108 0.15 3.36 11.80
N GLU A 109 0.89 2.61 11.00
CA GLU A 109 1.24 3.03 9.63
C GLU A 109 0.02 3.15 8.73
N SER A 110 -0.96 2.25 8.88
CA SER A 110 -2.22 2.33 8.13
C SER A 110 -3.02 3.59 8.50
N CYS A 111 -3.06 3.97 9.77
CA CYS A 111 -3.65 5.23 10.22
C CYS A 111 -2.92 6.44 9.59
N ARG A 112 -1.58 6.47 9.66
CA ARG A 112 -0.78 7.57 9.09
C ARG A 112 -0.96 7.74 7.58
N VAL A 113 -1.12 6.64 6.85
CA VAL A 113 -1.27 6.69 5.39
C VAL A 113 -2.70 7.06 4.98
N PHE A 114 -3.70 6.45 5.62
CA PHE A 114 -5.10 6.53 5.19
C PHE A 114 -5.96 7.40 6.10
N GLN A 115 -5.91 7.19 7.41
CA GLN A 115 -6.78 7.88 8.38
C GLN A 115 -6.48 9.38 8.44
N ASP A 116 -5.22 9.79 8.35
CA ASP A 116 -4.83 11.21 8.39
C ASP A 116 -5.44 12.04 7.23
N ARG A 117 -5.96 11.39 6.18
CA ARG A 117 -6.68 12.05 5.08
C ARG A 117 -8.19 12.17 5.32
N LEU A 118 -8.74 11.51 6.32
CA LEU A 118 -10.18 11.51 6.55
C LEU A 118 -10.62 12.84 7.16
N VAL A 119 -11.80 13.29 6.78
CA VAL A 119 -12.44 14.49 7.32
C VAL A 119 -13.71 14.09 8.07
N ASN A 120 -13.90 14.67 9.26
CA ASN A 120 -15.09 14.48 10.11
C ASN A 120 -16.34 15.10 9.50
#